data_AF-A0A928NFK2-F1
#
_entry.id   AF-A0A928NFK2-F1
#
_cell.length_a   1.000
_cell.length_b   1.000
_cell.length_c   1.000
_cell.angle_alpha   90.00
_cell.angle_beta   90.00
_cell.angle_gamma   90.00
#
_symmetry.space_group_name_H-M   'P 1'
#
loop_
_entity.id
_entity.type
_entity.pdbx_description
1 polymer ?
#
loop_
_entity_poly.entity_id
_entity_poly.type
_entity_poly.pdbx_seq_one_letter_code
_entity_poly.pdbx_strand_id
1 'polypeptide(L)'
;MDKNKPLFKIVIFIIVVIVMGLFLKSYLSDGKEYSVDTSYESTEGALSSDREQCMVDISGEVNNPGVYSVKMGIIVDQAIMAAGGYTQSADIEAINRAERVYDGMKIVVPKADDDTYMDIYKGILNN
;
A
#
# COMPACT_ATOMS: atom_id res chain seq x y z
N MET A 1 5.32 -48.13 35.07
CA MET A 1 6.55 -47.30 34.95
C MET A 1 6.53 -46.78 33.53
N ASP A 2 5.72 -45.75 33.30
CA ASP A 2 5.07 -45.57 32.00
C ASP A 2 5.91 -44.68 31.08
N LYS A 3 6.50 -45.29 30.05
CA LYS A 3 7.44 -44.68 29.11
C LYS A 3 6.77 -43.93 27.95
N ASN A 4 5.46 -43.69 28.01
CA ASN A 4 4.68 -43.14 26.88
C ASN A 4 4.41 -41.63 26.97
N LYS A 5 5.27 -40.88 27.67
CA LYS A 5 5.03 -39.46 28.00
C LYS A 5 5.57 -38.41 26.99
N PRO A 6 6.54 -38.69 26.08
CA PRO A 6 6.99 -37.69 25.09
C PRO A 6 6.35 -37.82 23.69
N LEU A 7 5.86 -39.01 23.30
CA LEU A 7 5.30 -39.27 21.97
C LEU A 7 4.03 -38.45 21.70
N PHE A 8 3.11 -38.38 22.67
CA PHE A 8 1.88 -37.60 22.53
C PHE A 8 2.14 -36.09 22.43
N LYS A 9 3.22 -35.60 23.07
CA LYS A 9 3.62 -34.18 23.01
C LYS A 9 4.18 -33.80 21.63
N ILE A 10 4.94 -34.70 20.99
CA ILE A 10 5.45 -34.50 19.63
C ILE A 10 4.29 -34.48 18.63
N VAL A 11 3.31 -35.37 18.78
CA VAL A 11 2.12 -35.41 17.91
C VAL A 11 1.29 -34.12 18.06
N ILE A 12 1.07 -33.65 19.29
CA ILE A 12 0.37 -32.38 19.54
C ILE A 12 1.16 -31.20 18.95
N PHE A 13 2.48 -31.16 19.13
CA PHE A 13 3.32 -30.09 18.60
C PHE A 13 3.26 -30.03 17.07
N ILE A 14 3.28 -31.19 16.39
CA ILE A 14 3.13 -31.28 14.93
C ILE A 14 1.76 -30.77 14.51
N ILE A 15 0.68 -31.13 15.21
CA ILE A 15 -0.67 -30.63 14.92
C ILE A 15 -0.74 -29.11 15.10
N VAL A 16 -0.13 -28.55 16.15
CA VAL A 16 -0.10 -27.10 16.39
C VAL A 16 0.69 -26.36 15.30
N VAL A 17 1.82 -26.90 14.84
CA VAL A 17 2.60 -26.31 13.73
C VAL A 17 1.82 -26.38 12.41
N ILE A 18 1.09 -27.47 12.16
CA ILE A 18 0.24 -27.60 10.97
C ILE A 18 -0.92 -26.60 11.02
N VAL A 19 -1.61 -26.48 12.15
CA VAL A 19 -2.70 -25.50 12.31
C VAL A 19 -2.18 -24.06 12.22
N MET A 20 -1.02 -23.76 12.82
CA MET A 20 -0.36 -22.46 12.71
C MET A 20 0.04 -22.17 11.25
N GLY A 21 0.57 -23.16 10.53
CA GLY A 21 0.92 -23.06 9.10
C GLY A 21 -0.29 -22.87 8.19
N LEU A 22 -1.43 -23.50 8.50
CA LEU A 22 -2.70 -23.25 7.83
C LEU A 22 -3.22 -21.83 8.13
N PHE A 23 -3.00 -21.33 9.36
CA PHE A 23 -3.32 -19.96 9.74
C PHE A 23 -2.42 -18.93 9.05
N LEU A 24 -1.13 -19.23 8.84
CA LEU A 24 -0.15 -18.42 8.10
C LEU A 24 -0.52 -18.24 6.62
N LYS A 25 -1.19 -19.22 6.01
CA LYS A 25 -1.67 -19.11 4.61
C LYS A 25 -2.73 -18.01 4.46
N SER A 26 -3.45 -17.67 5.54
CA SER A 26 -4.42 -16.57 5.54
C SER A 26 -3.77 -15.20 5.72
N TYR A 27 -2.56 -15.12 6.27
CA TYR A 27 -1.79 -13.87 6.41
C TYR A 27 -0.93 -13.57 5.17
N LEU A 28 -0.60 -14.57 4.36
CA LEU A 28 0.02 -14.40 3.03
C LEU A 28 -1.02 -14.24 1.90
N SER A 29 -2.29 -13.99 2.26
CA SER A 29 -3.40 -13.78 1.32
C SER A 29 -3.78 -12.31 1.22
N ASP A 30 -2.79 -11.42 1.09
CA ASP A 30 -2.97 -10.12 0.43
C ASP A 30 -1.84 -9.86 -0.59
N GLY A 31 -1.40 -10.94 -1.24
CA GLY A 31 -0.56 -10.89 -2.42
C GLY A 31 -1.43 -11.09 -3.65
N LYS A 32 -1.95 -9.99 -4.20
CA LYS A 32 -2.77 -9.89 -5.41
C LYS A 32 -2.59 -11.05 -6.39
N GLU A 33 -3.71 -11.70 -6.66
CA GLU A 33 -3.98 -12.32 -7.95
C GLU A 33 -3.94 -11.21 -9.02
N TYR A 34 -2.85 -11.15 -9.77
CA TYR A 34 -2.84 -10.62 -11.13
C TYR A 34 -2.29 -11.72 -12.02
N SER A 35 -3.20 -12.60 -12.43
CA SER A 35 -2.96 -13.70 -13.34
C SER A 35 -3.13 -13.22 -14.78
N VAL A 36 -2.10 -12.63 -15.36
CA VAL A 36 -1.88 -12.74 -16.81
C VAL A 36 -0.38 -12.75 -17.06
N ASP A 37 0.19 -13.94 -17.19
CA ASP A 37 0.85 -14.29 -18.45
C ASP A 37 1.22 -15.77 -18.49
N THR A 38 0.63 -16.49 -19.44
CA THR A 38 1.30 -17.63 -20.06
C THR A 38 1.74 -17.14 -21.43
N SER A 39 3.05 -17.00 -21.52
CA SER A 39 3.84 -16.75 -22.71
C SER A 39 3.59 -17.76 -23.85
N TYR A 40 3.46 -17.22 -25.06
CA TYR A 40 4.29 -17.57 -26.23
C TYR A 40 4.24 -16.33 -27.15
N GLU A 41 5.32 -15.80 -27.71
CA GLU A 41 6.61 -16.40 -28.05
C GLU A 41 7.63 -15.28 -28.23
N SER A 42 8.90 -15.62 -28.03
CA SER A 42 10.09 -14.80 -28.26
C SER A 42 10.06 -13.97 -29.54
N THR A 43 10.48 -12.71 -29.49
CA THR A 43 11.66 -12.19 -30.23
C THR A 43 11.86 -10.70 -29.97
N GLU A 44 13.09 -10.36 -29.60
CA GLU A 44 13.78 -9.08 -29.80
C GLU A 44 13.03 -7.77 -29.50
N GLY A 45 13.41 -7.14 -28.38
CA GLY A 45 12.97 -5.78 -28.09
C GLY A 45 13.50 -5.17 -26.80
N ALA A 46 14.73 -5.49 -26.41
CA ALA A 46 15.44 -4.64 -25.46
C ALA A 46 15.70 -3.30 -26.17
N LEU A 47 14.74 -2.35 -26.05
CA LEU A 47 14.78 -0.90 -26.34
C LEU A 47 13.38 -0.33 -26.66
N SER A 48 12.32 -0.57 -25.86
CA SER A 48 11.06 0.18 -26.03
C SER A 48 10.09 0.31 -24.84
N SER A 49 10.44 -0.07 -23.61
CA SER A 49 9.52 0.03 -22.45
C SER A 49 9.67 1.31 -21.60
N ASP A 50 10.76 2.06 -21.76
CA ASP A 50 10.98 3.31 -20.99
C ASP A 50 10.08 4.48 -21.44
N ARG A 51 9.45 4.40 -22.62
CA ARG A 51 8.55 5.46 -23.11
C ARG A 51 7.13 5.37 -22.54
N GLU A 52 6.84 4.35 -21.74
CA GLU A 52 5.52 4.14 -21.12
C GLU A 52 5.50 4.39 -19.62
N GLN A 53 6.64 4.75 -19.01
CA GLN A 53 6.74 5.08 -17.59
C GLN A 53 7.07 6.55 -17.39
N CYS A 54 6.69 7.08 -16.24
CA CYS A 54 7.05 8.42 -15.79
C CYS A 54 7.41 8.40 -14.30
N MET A 55 8.36 9.24 -13.91
CA MET A 55 8.82 9.39 -12.53
C MET A 55 8.06 10.52 -11.85
N VAL A 56 7.52 10.23 -10.67
CA VAL A 56 6.66 11.15 -9.92
C VAL A 56 7.14 11.24 -8.49
N ASP A 57 7.37 12.45 -7.99
CA ASP A 57 7.68 12.71 -6.58
C ASP A 57 6.38 12.86 -5.79
N ILE A 58 6.12 11.96 -4.83
CA ILE A 58 4.91 11.95 -4.01
C ILE A 58 5.29 12.22 -2.56
N SER A 59 4.70 13.26 -1.97
CA SER A 59 5.02 13.72 -0.60
C SER A 59 3.79 14.24 0.15
N GLY A 60 3.95 14.52 1.44
CA GLY A 60 2.88 14.99 2.31
C GLY A 60 2.15 13.86 3.03
N GLU A 61 0.84 13.98 3.17
CA GLU A 61 -0.04 13.05 3.90
C GLU A 61 -0.36 11.77 3.08
N VAL A 62 0.69 11.04 2.74
CA VAL A 62 0.64 9.69 2.14
C VAL A 62 1.39 8.70 3.02
N ASN A 63 1.04 7.41 2.94
CA ASN A 63 1.63 6.39 3.81
C ASN A 63 3.13 6.15 3.55
N ASN A 64 3.55 6.18 2.27
CA ASN A 64 4.95 5.99 1.89
C ASN A 64 5.43 7.10 0.93
N PRO A 65 5.83 8.28 1.43
CA PRO A 65 6.41 9.34 0.59
C PRO A 65 7.65 8.86 -0.15
N GLY A 66 7.84 9.33 -1.39
CA GLY A 66 8.99 8.96 -2.21
C GLY A 66 8.78 9.21 -3.71
N VAL A 67 9.77 8.79 -4.51
CA VAL A 67 9.71 8.87 -5.97
C VAL A 67 9.26 7.52 -6.54
N TYR A 68 8.25 7.56 -7.41
CA TYR A 68 7.62 6.37 -7.98
C TYR A 68 7.73 6.36 -9.50
N SER A 69 8.09 5.20 -10.07
CA SER A 69 7.90 4.91 -11.49
C SER A 69 6.47 4.42 -11.69
N VAL A 70 5.68 5.17 -12.45
CA VAL A 70 4.30 4.83 -12.74
C VAL A 70 4.04 4.86 -14.24
N LYS A 71 2.98 4.21 -14.70
CA LYS A 71 2.61 4.23 -16.12
C LYS A 71 2.25 5.66 -16.54
N MET A 72 2.78 6.10 -17.68
CA MET A 72 2.48 7.42 -18.24
C MET A 72 0.96 7.57 -18.48
N GLY A 73 0.41 8.72 -18.07
CA GLY A 73 -0.99 9.04 -18.29
C GLY A 73 -1.97 8.35 -17.33
N ILE A 74 -1.53 7.70 -16.25
CA ILE A 74 -2.45 7.40 -15.14
C ILE A 74 -2.95 8.69 -14.47
N ILE A 75 -3.91 8.57 -13.56
CA ILE A 75 -4.40 9.70 -12.76
C ILE A 75 -3.66 9.81 -11.42
N VAL A 76 -3.66 11.01 -10.83
CA VAL A 76 -3.04 11.32 -9.53
C VAL A 76 -3.46 10.33 -8.44
N ASP A 77 -4.74 9.96 -8.37
CA ASP A 77 -5.24 9.00 -7.38
C ASP A 77 -4.53 7.64 -7.46
N GLN A 78 -4.27 7.15 -8.68
CA GLN A 78 -3.59 5.87 -8.89
C GLN A 78 -2.10 5.97 -8.51
N ALA A 79 -1.46 7.12 -8.73
CA ALA A 79 -0.09 7.36 -8.29
C ALA A 79 0.00 7.40 -6.75
N ILE A 80 -0.95 8.06 -6.07
CA ILE A 80 -1.01 8.08 -4.60
C ILE A 80 -1.28 6.67 -4.03
N MET A 81 -2.12 5.87 -4.69
CA MET A 81 -2.29 4.46 -4.32
C MET A 81 -1.00 3.65 -4.43
N ALA A 82 -0.14 3.94 -5.42
CA ALA A 82 1.20 3.33 -5.51
C ALA A 82 2.10 3.73 -4.33
N ALA A 83 1.90 4.92 -3.76
CA ALA A 83 2.53 5.37 -2.51
C ALA A 83 1.90 4.79 -1.23
N GLY A 84 1.05 3.78 -1.35
CA GLY A 84 0.38 3.13 -0.21
C GLY A 84 -0.88 3.87 0.26
N GLY A 85 -1.39 4.84 -0.51
CA GLY A 85 -2.60 5.58 -0.19
C GLY A 85 -2.39 6.74 0.79
N TYR A 86 -3.49 7.42 1.10
CA TYR A 86 -3.54 8.59 1.97
C TYR A 86 -3.35 8.22 3.46
N THR A 87 -2.81 9.14 4.26
CA THR A 87 -2.92 9.05 5.73
C THR A 87 -4.32 9.46 6.18
N GLN A 88 -4.63 9.26 7.47
CA GLN A 88 -5.91 9.72 8.06
C GLN A 88 -6.02 11.24 8.17
N SER A 89 -4.89 11.95 8.09
CA SER A 89 -4.85 13.41 8.20
C SER A 89 -4.78 14.09 6.84
N ALA A 90 -4.89 13.36 5.73
CA ALA A 90 -4.85 13.92 4.39
C ALA A 90 -6.11 14.76 4.08
N ASP A 91 -5.91 15.96 3.52
CA ASP A 91 -6.98 16.69 2.85
C ASP A 91 -7.11 16.18 1.40
N ILE A 92 -8.00 15.22 1.23
CA ILE A 92 -8.26 14.58 -0.06
C ILE A 92 -8.98 15.53 -1.02
N GLU A 93 -9.77 16.49 -0.52
CA GLU A 93 -10.55 17.42 -1.33
C GLU A 93 -9.69 18.52 -1.96
N ALA A 94 -8.56 18.83 -1.33
CA ALA A 94 -7.59 19.79 -1.85
C ALA A 94 -6.81 19.32 -3.08
N ILE A 95 -6.99 18.08 -3.55
CA ILE A 95 -6.25 17.51 -4.68
C ILE A 95 -7.18 17.18 -5.84
N ASN A 96 -6.76 17.56 -7.06
CA ASN A 96 -7.38 17.07 -8.29
C ASN A 96 -6.97 15.61 -8.57
N ARG A 97 -7.65 14.67 -7.93
CA ARG A 97 -7.40 13.22 -8.04
C ARG A 97 -7.52 12.66 -9.45
N ALA A 98 -8.29 13.31 -10.32
CA ALA A 98 -8.52 12.90 -11.70
C ALA A 98 -7.48 13.47 -12.68
N GLU A 99 -6.56 14.32 -12.22
CA GLU A 99 -5.52 14.89 -13.06
C GLU A 99 -4.59 13.82 -13.61
N ARG A 100 -4.20 13.94 -14.88
CA ARG A 100 -3.25 13.05 -15.53
C ARG A 100 -1.85 13.34 -15.04
N VAL A 101 -1.13 12.27 -14.72
CA VAL A 101 0.26 12.33 -14.30
C VAL A 101 1.19 12.35 -15.52
N TYR A 102 2.24 13.17 -15.42
CA TYR A 102 3.30 13.32 -16.41
C TYR A 102 4.67 13.19 -15.75
N ASP A 103 5.71 13.01 -16.57
CA ASP A 103 7.09 12.81 -16.09
C ASP A 103 7.65 14.03 -15.36
N GLY A 104 8.27 13.77 -14.22
CA GLY A 104 8.78 14.80 -13.31
C GLY A 104 7.71 15.51 -12.49
N MET A 105 6.45 15.05 -12.52
CA MET A 105 5.39 15.66 -11.71
C MET A 105 5.68 15.49 -10.22
N LYS A 106 5.41 16.54 -9.44
CA LYS A 106 5.40 16.50 -7.98
C LYS A 106 3.96 16.55 -7.49
N ILE A 107 3.58 15.54 -6.70
CA ILE A 107 2.29 15.45 -6.03
C ILE A 107 2.53 15.67 -4.54
N VAL A 108 1.88 16.69 -3.98
CA VAL A 108 1.93 16.98 -2.54
C VAL A 108 0.53 16.81 -1.98
N VAL A 109 0.36 15.89 -1.04
CA VAL A 109 -0.91 15.68 -0.35
C VAL A 109 -0.93 16.57 0.90
N PRO A 110 -1.77 17.61 0.96
CA PRO A 110 -1.84 18.48 2.13
C PRO A 110 -2.50 17.77 3.30
N LYS A 111 -2.26 18.32 4.49
CA LYS A 111 -2.95 17.91 5.71
C LYS A 111 -4.30 18.61 5.80
N ALA A 112 -5.34 17.89 6.22
CA ALA A 112 -6.60 18.47 6.62
C ALA A 112 -6.36 19.48 7.74
N ASP A 113 -6.83 20.69 7.54
CA ASP A 113 -6.87 21.70 8.58
C ASP A 113 -7.79 21.18 9.69
N ASP A 114 -7.20 20.79 10.82
CA ASP A 114 -7.97 20.45 12.02
C ASP A 114 -8.75 21.71 12.42
N ASP A 115 -10.06 21.55 12.60
CA ASP A 115 -11.04 22.54 13.05
C ASP A 115 -10.59 23.26 14.33
N THR A 116 -9.62 24.15 14.20
CA THR A 116 -9.01 24.96 15.27
C THR A 116 -10.08 25.78 16.00
N TYR A 117 -11.24 25.96 15.36
CA TYR A 117 -12.46 26.52 15.94
C TYR A 117 -12.96 25.77 17.19
N MET A 118 -12.92 24.44 17.23
CA MET A 118 -13.49 23.69 18.37
C MET A 118 -12.66 23.78 19.65
N ASP A 119 -11.34 23.97 19.53
CA ASP A 119 -10.44 24.09 20.69
C ASP A 119 -10.56 25.47 21.35
N ILE A 120 -10.76 26.52 20.56
CA ILE A 120 -10.98 27.88 21.08
C ILE A 120 -12.30 27.94 21.85
N TYR A 121 -13.39 27.34 21.33
CA TYR A 121 -14.69 27.36 22.02
C TYR A 121 -14.69 26.57 23.33
N LYS A 122 -13.98 25.43 23.40
CA LYS A 122 -13.84 24.66 24.66
C LYS A 122 -13.03 25.42 25.72
N GLY A 123 -12.06 26.24 25.30
CA GLY A 123 -11.28 27.09 26.20
C GLY A 123 -12.08 28.26 26.78
N ILE A 124 -13.03 28.81 26.02
CA ILE A 124 -13.86 29.95 26.46
C ILE A 124 -15.01 29.49 27.39
N LEU A 125 -15.55 28.28 27.21
CA LEU A 125 -16.70 27.79 28.00
C LEU A 125 -16.31 27.17 29.35
N ASN A 126 -15.02 26.87 29.57
CA ASN A 126 -14.51 26.22 30.78
C ASN A 126 -13.77 27.18 31.74
N ASN A 127 -13.89 28.49 31.53
CA ASN A 127 -13.30 29.53 32.37
C ASN A 127 -14.35 30.60 32.69
#